data_AF-A0A920VLK9-F1
#
_entry.id   AF-A0A920VLK9-F1
#
_cell.length_a   1.000
_cell.length_b   1.000
_cell.length_c   1.000
_cell.angle_alpha   90.00
_cell.angle_beta   90.00
_cell.angle_gamma   90.00
#
_symmetry.space_group_name_H-M   'P 1'
#
loop_
_entity.id
_entity.type
_entity.pdbx_description
1 polymer ?
#
loop_
_entity_poly.entity_id
_entity_poly.type
_entity_poly.pdbx_seq_one_letter_code
_entity_poly.pdbx_strand_id
1 'polypeptide(L)'
;MGGGIWPRTSKSIGVSSEVRSTLGINSERLGPNELINAILKAPVDLLWNGGIGTYIKASTESHEEVRDRANDTVRVEGRELRCKVLGEGGNLGATQLGRIEFSRAGGLCHTDAIDNSAGVDTSDHEVKSRLPSISS
;
A
#
# COMPACT_ATOMS: atom_id res chain seq x y z
N MET A 1 15.22 17.34 -4.70
CA MET A 1 14.82 15.96 -5.04
C MET A 1 15.86 15.02 -4.44
N GLY A 2 15.54 14.38 -3.31
CA GLY A 2 16.40 13.38 -2.69
C GLY A 2 15.88 11.99 -3.04
N GLY A 3 16.62 11.26 -3.87
CA GLY A 3 16.33 9.88 -4.25
C GLY A 3 17.56 9.02 -4.02
N GLY A 4 17.36 7.73 -3.77
CA GLY A 4 18.47 6.80 -3.61
C GLY A 4 17.99 5.36 -3.77
N ILE A 5 18.94 4.48 -4.11
CA ILE A 5 18.74 3.05 -4.21
C ILE A 5 19.64 2.42 -3.15
N TRP A 6 19.03 1.68 -2.22
CA TRP A 6 19.75 1.04 -1.13
C TRP A 6 19.43 -0.46 -1.07
N PRO A 7 20.42 -1.31 -0.80
CA PRO A 7 20.18 -2.72 -0.53
C PRO A 7 19.32 -2.91 0.72
N ARG A 8 18.35 -3.83 0.65
CA ARG A 8 17.57 -4.25 1.83
C ARG A 8 18.42 -4.94 2.91
N THR A 9 19.63 -5.38 2.56
CA THR A 9 20.60 -6.01 3.47
C THR A 9 21.50 -5.00 4.19
N SER A 10 21.42 -3.71 3.87
CA SER A 10 22.21 -2.68 4.54
C SER A 10 21.82 -2.57 6.01
N LYS A 11 22.82 -2.49 6.91
CA LYS A 11 22.56 -2.28 8.34
C LYS A 11 22.04 -0.88 8.67
N SER A 12 22.37 0.09 7.82
CA SER A 12 22.03 1.49 8.04
C SER A 12 22.15 2.27 6.72
N ILE A 13 21.14 3.08 6.44
CA ILE A 13 21.01 3.96 5.29
C ILE A 13 21.11 5.40 5.81
N GLY A 14 22.06 6.18 5.28
CA GLY A 14 22.10 7.61 5.53
C GLY A 14 21.02 8.32 4.72
N VAL A 15 20.21 9.15 5.38
CA VAL A 15 19.15 9.93 4.73
C VAL A 15 19.53 11.40 4.67
N SER A 16 19.31 12.04 3.52
CA SER A 16 19.63 13.45 3.35
C SER A 16 18.66 14.36 4.11
N SER A 17 19.02 15.63 4.28
CA SER A 17 18.12 16.67 4.84
C SER A 17 16.77 16.73 4.12
N GLU A 18 16.78 16.59 2.80
CA GLU A 18 15.57 16.65 1.97
C GLU A 18 14.67 15.44 2.23
N VAL A 19 15.25 14.23 2.30
CA VAL A 19 14.49 13.00 2.60
C VAL A 19 13.89 13.08 4.01
N ARG A 20 14.65 13.57 4.98
CA ARG A 20 14.17 13.80 6.35
C ARG A 20 12.98 14.74 6.39
N SER A 21 13.08 15.86 5.67
CA SER A 21 11.99 16.84 5.57
C SER A 21 10.75 16.23 4.92
N THR A 22 10.91 15.49 3.82
CA THR A 22 9.79 14.86 3.09
C THR A 22 9.10 13.79 3.93
N LEU A 23 9.85 12.95 4.63
CA LEU A 23 9.31 11.89 5.48
C LEU A 23 8.85 12.41 6.86
N GLY A 24 9.20 13.65 7.22
CA GLY A 24 8.92 14.22 8.54
C GLY A 24 9.60 13.43 9.67
N ILE A 25 10.88 13.09 9.49
CA ILE A 25 11.71 12.36 10.46
C ILE A 25 12.95 13.18 10.83
N ASN A 26 13.48 12.98 12.04
CA ASN A 26 14.71 13.67 12.50
C ASN A 26 15.98 12.82 12.34
N SER A 27 15.83 11.49 12.26
CA SER A 27 16.94 10.55 12.18
C SER A 27 17.75 10.70 10.90
N GLU A 28 19.07 10.79 11.04
CA GLU A 28 20.02 10.86 9.91
C GLU A 28 20.36 9.50 9.32
N ARG A 29 20.09 8.45 10.09
CA ARG A 29 20.39 7.07 9.73
C ARG A 29 19.23 6.19 10.16
N LEU A 30 18.79 5.31 9.26
CA LEU A 30 17.73 4.34 9.52
C LEU A 30 18.12 2.98 8.94
N GLY A 31 17.63 1.90 9.55
CA GLY A 31 17.63 0.58 8.91
C GLY A 31 16.68 0.56 7.71
N PRO A 32 16.81 -0.41 6.78
CA PRO A 32 15.93 -0.53 5.63
C PRO A 32 14.45 -0.65 6.01
N ASN A 33 14.13 -1.46 7.02
CA ASN A 33 12.74 -1.65 7.48
C ASN A 33 12.18 -0.38 8.14
N GLU A 34 13.00 0.31 8.94
CA GLU A 34 12.61 1.59 9.56
C GLU A 34 12.37 2.66 8.50
N LEU A 35 13.17 2.68 7.44
CA LEU A 35 12.99 3.59 6.32
C LEU A 35 11.68 3.31 5.57
N ILE A 36 11.36 2.03 5.31
CA ILE A 36 10.07 1.64 4.69
C ILE A 36 8.91 2.06 5.60
N ASN A 37 9.00 1.80 6.90
CA ASN A 37 8.00 2.20 7.88
C ASN A 37 7.80 3.74 7.91
N ALA A 38 8.89 4.51 7.83
CA ALA A 38 8.84 5.97 7.73
C ALA A 38 8.21 6.45 6.43
N ILE A 39 8.47 5.77 5.30
CA ILE A 39 7.84 6.05 4.00
C ILE A 39 6.33 5.82 4.06
N LEU A 40 5.88 4.71 4.65
CA LEU A 40 4.45 4.43 4.82
C LEU A 40 3.73 5.49 5.66
N LYS A 41 4.45 6.10 6.61
CA LYS A 41 3.94 7.18 7.46
C LYS A 41 4.24 8.58 6.93
N ALA A 42 4.71 8.74 5.69
CA ALA A 42 5.09 10.06 5.20
C ALA A 42 3.88 11.03 5.14
N PRO A 43 4.05 12.33 5.44
CA PRO A 43 2.99 13.33 5.36
C PRO A 43 2.78 13.78 3.90
N VAL A 44 2.27 12.88 3.07
CA VAL A 44 2.07 13.09 1.62
C VAL A 44 0.59 13.19 1.27
N ASP A 45 0.25 13.78 0.13
CA ASP A 45 -1.17 13.81 -0.28
C ASP A 45 -1.69 12.42 -0.67
N LEU A 46 -0.88 11.61 -1.35
CA LEU A 46 -1.24 10.28 -1.84
C LEU A 46 -0.19 9.25 -1.46
N LEU A 47 -0.62 8.17 -0.80
CA LEU A 47 0.14 6.93 -0.68
C LEU A 47 -0.43 5.92 -1.66
N TRP A 48 0.38 5.49 -2.63
CA TRP A 48 -0.03 4.50 -3.64
C TRP A 48 0.61 3.15 -3.37
N ASN A 49 -0.21 2.14 -3.10
CA ASN A 49 0.26 0.76 -3.00
C ASN A 49 0.02 0.01 -4.31
N GLY A 50 1.07 -0.13 -5.12
CA GLY A 50 1.05 -0.90 -6.38
C GLY A 50 1.64 -2.30 -6.29
N GLY A 51 1.89 -2.82 -5.08
CA GLY A 51 2.55 -4.10 -4.86
C GLY A 51 1.63 -5.20 -4.33
N ILE A 52 2.22 -6.37 -4.09
CA ILE A 52 1.60 -7.47 -3.33
C ILE A 52 2.08 -7.36 -1.89
N GLY A 53 1.14 -7.41 -0.93
CA GLY A 53 1.43 -7.45 0.50
C GLY A 53 0.55 -6.49 1.30
N THR A 54 0.30 -6.84 2.55
CA THR A 54 -0.53 -6.08 3.49
C THR A 54 0.34 -5.27 4.43
N TYR A 55 0.50 -4.00 4.10
CA TYR A 55 1.37 -3.05 4.81
C TYR A 55 0.62 -2.25 5.88
N ILE A 56 -0.70 -2.27 5.86
CA ILE A 56 -1.55 -1.49 6.76
C ILE A 56 -2.54 -2.44 7.45
N LYS A 57 -2.64 -2.36 8.78
CA LYS A 57 -3.64 -3.05 9.59
C LYS A 57 -4.35 -2.09 10.53
N ALA A 58 -5.43 -2.52 11.18
CA ALA A 58 -5.94 -1.79 12.34
C ALA A 58 -5.04 -1.98 13.56
N SER A 59 -5.09 -1.05 14.51
CA SER A 59 -4.49 -1.23 15.83
C SER A 59 -5.07 -2.39 16.63
N THR A 60 -6.30 -2.81 16.30
CA THR A 60 -6.99 -3.97 16.92
C THR A 60 -6.59 -5.32 16.32
N GLU A 61 -5.86 -5.33 15.20
CA GLU A 61 -5.38 -6.56 14.57
C GLU A 61 -3.93 -6.82 15.01
N SER A 62 -3.61 -8.07 15.25
CA SER A 62 -2.24 -8.57 15.42
C SER A 62 -1.59 -8.83 14.06
N HIS A 63 -0.25 -8.88 14.03
CA HIS A 63 0.47 -9.23 12.80
C HIS A 63 0.15 -10.66 12.32
N GLU A 64 -0.13 -11.58 13.25
CA GLU A 64 -0.45 -12.98 12.98
C GLU A 64 -1.79 -13.13 12.24
N GLU A 65 -2.78 -12.30 12.60
CA GLU A 65 -4.11 -12.28 11.95
C GLU A 65 -4.07 -11.79 10.50
N VAL A 66 -3.11 -10.92 10.17
CA VAL A 66 -2.93 -10.38 8.79
C VAL A 66 -2.38 -11.45 7.84
N ARG A 67 -1.71 -12.49 8.35
CA ARG A 67 -1.17 -13.62 7.57
C ARG A 67 -0.15 -13.25 6.48
N ASP A 68 0.56 -12.13 6.64
CA ASP A 68 1.62 -11.68 5.73
C ASP A 68 2.92 -11.40 6.49
N ARG A 69 3.63 -12.47 6.86
CA ARG A 69 4.83 -12.38 7.70
C ARG A 69 5.98 -11.58 7.07
N ALA A 70 6.02 -11.50 5.73
CA ALA A 70 7.08 -10.79 5.03
C ALA A 70 7.05 -9.28 5.34
N ASN A 71 5.87 -8.74 5.63
CA ASN A 71 5.67 -7.31 5.87
C ASN A 71 5.47 -6.97 7.36
N ASP A 72 5.52 -7.93 8.27
CA ASP A 72 5.31 -7.70 9.71
C ASP A 72 6.21 -6.58 10.27
N THR A 73 7.49 -6.61 9.88
CA THR A 73 8.51 -5.67 10.39
C THR A 73 8.37 -4.24 9.86
N VAL A 74 7.60 -4.03 8.79
CA VAL A 74 7.41 -2.71 8.17
C VAL A 74 5.98 -2.20 8.30
N ARG A 75 5.03 -3.09 8.59
CA ARG A 75 3.59 -2.82 8.68
C ARG A 75 3.29 -1.70 9.68
N VAL A 76 2.33 -0.87 9.32
CA VAL A 76 1.84 0.27 10.10
C VAL A 76 0.36 0.10 10.43
N GLU A 77 -0.10 0.85 11.42
CA GLU A 77 -1.52 0.96 11.74
C GLU A 77 -2.18 2.03 10.86
N GLY A 78 -3.45 1.85 10.51
CA GLY A 78 -4.21 2.80 9.70
C GLY A 78 -4.25 4.19 10.32
N ARG A 79 -4.31 4.28 11.65
CA ARG A 79 -4.24 5.56 12.39
C ARG A 79 -2.88 6.27 12.35
N GLU A 80 -1.81 5.58 11.99
CA GLU A 80 -0.47 6.16 11.88
C GLU A 80 -0.20 6.79 10.51
N LEU A 81 -1.07 6.52 9.53
CA LEU A 81 -0.95 7.10 8.20
C LEU A 81 -1.18 8.60 8.27
N ARG A 82 -0.20 9.36 7.77
CA ARG A 82 -0.27 10.82 7.64
C ARG A 82 -0.61 11.26 6.22
N CYS A 83 -0.93 10.31 5.33
CA CYS A 83 -1.37 10.65 4.00
C CYS A 83 -2.83 11.12 3.99
N LYS A 84 -3.20 11.96 3.02
CA LYS A 84 -4.61 12.35 2.84
C LYS A 84 -5.40 11.26 2.13
N VAL A 85 -4.79 10.63 1.14
CA VAL A 85 -5.39 9.61 0.29
C VAL A 85 -4.54 8.33 0.31
N LEU A 86 -5.18 7.19 0.47
CA LEU A 86 -4.60 5.87 0.22
C LEU A 86 -5.20 5.31 -1.09
N GLY A 87 -4.37 5.10 -2.09
CA GLY A 87 -4.74 4.42 -3.33
C GLY A 87 -4.19 3.00 -3.38
N GLU A 88 -5.02 2.02 -3.71
CA GLU A 88 -4.64 0.62 -3.80
C GLU A 88 -4.74 0.14 -5.25
N GLY A 89 -3.59 0.04 -5.92
CA GLY A 89 -3.48 -0.51 -7.28
C GLY A 89 -3.22 -2.02 -7.32
N GLY A 90 -2.92 -2.65 -6.17
CA GLY A 90 -2.73 -4.09 -6.02
C GLY A 90 -3.72 -4.70 -5.01
N ASN A 91 -3.84 -6.03 -5.00
CA ASN A 91 -4.71 -6.73 -4.06
C ASN A 91 -4.15 -6.69 -2.61
N LEU A 92 -4.99 -6.32 -1.65
CA LEU A 92 -4.76 -6.45 -0.20
C LEU A 92 -3.66 -5.55 0.40
N GLY A 93 -3.54 -4.32 -0.09
CA GLY A 93 -2.57 -3.36 0.44
C GLY A 93 -2.78 -2.98 1.91
N ALA A 94 -4.04 -2.95 2.32
CA ALA A 94 -4.49 -2.77 3.69
C ALA A 94 -5.53 -3.84 4.07
N THR A 95 -5.61 -4.19 5.35
CA THR A 95 -6.75 -4.95 5.86
C THR A 95 -8.03 -4.10 5.82
N GLN A 96 -9.19 -4.75 5.80
CA GLN A 96 -10.47 -4.03 5.84
C GLN A 96 -10.59 -3.16 7.10
N LEU A 97 -10.19 -3.68 8.27
CA LEU A 97 -10.20 -2.91 9.52
C LEU A 97 -9.19 -1.77 9.48
N GLY A 98 -8.02 -1.96 8.85
CA GLY A 98 -7.03 -0.91 8.63
C GLY A 98 -7.56 0.24 7.78
N ARG A 99 -8.29 -0.07 6.69
CA ARG A 99 -8.98 0.94 5.86
C ARG A 99 -10.00 1.74 6.67
N ILE A 100 -10.78 1.05 7.51
CA ILE A 100 -11.77 1.69 8.41
C ILE A 100 -11.07 2.59 9.43
N GLU A 101 -10.00 2.11 10.06
CA GLU A 101 -9.24 2.89 11.03
C GLU A 101 -8.64 4.15 10.41
N PHE A 102 -8.03 4.04 9.23
CA PHE A 102 -7.52 5.18 8.48
C PHE A 102 -8.62 6.18 8.12
N SER A 103 -9.77 5.69 7.66
CA SER A 103 -10.92 6.54 7.33
C SER A 103 -11.47 7.27 8.56
N ARG A 104 -11.48 6.61 9.73
CA ARG A 104 -11.87 7.22 11.02
C ARG A 104 -10.86 8.25 11.51
N ALA A 105 -9.59 8.13 11.12
CA ALA A 105 -8.55 9.12 11.38
C ALA A 105 -8.62 10.34 10.42
N GLY A 106 -9.58 10.36 9.49
CA GLY A 106 -9.79 11.46 8.55
C GLY A 106 -9.12 11.25 7.18
N GLY A 107 -8.56 10.07 6.93
CA GLY A 107 -8.03 9.69 5.63
C GLY A 107 -9.11 9.33 4.61
N LEU A 108 -8.79 9.46 3.32
CA LEU A 108 -9.65 9.03 2.23
C LEU A 108 -9.07 7.76 1.60
N CYS A 109 -9.81 6.65 1.64
CA CYS A 109 -9.38 5.40 1.03
C CYS A 109 -10.04 5.26 -0.35
N HIS A 110 -9.23 5.35 -1.41
CA HIS A 110 -9.64 4.97 -2.77
C HIS A 110 -9.26 3.50 -2.96
N THR A 111 -10.19 2.65 -2.54
CA THR A 111 -10.07 1.20 -2.69
C THR A 111 -10.16 0.81 -4.16
N ASP A 112 -9.29 -0.11 -4.57
CA ASP A 112 -9.40 -1.07 -5.66
C ASP A 112 -10.81 -1.38 -6.21
N ALA A 113 -11.87 -1.37 -5.40
CA ALA A 113 -13.25 -1.51 -5.88
C ALA A 113 -13.66 -0.47 -6.96
N ILE A 114 -13.09 0.74 -6.96
CA ILE A 114 -13.42 1.78 -7.95
C ILE A 114 -12.48 1.75 -9.16
N ASP A 115 -11.16 1.58 -8.97
CA ASP A 115 -10.19 1.64 -10.09
C ASP A 115 -9.93 0.28 -10.76
N ASN A 116 -10.19 -0.86 -10.10
CA ASN A 116 -10.11 -2.18 -10.78
C ASN A 116 -11.36 -2.46 -11.64
N SER A 117 -12.34 -1.55 -11.65
CA SER A 117 -13.48 -1.59 -12.57
C SER A 117 -13.20 -0.85 -13.89
N ALA A 118 -12.17 0.01 -13.94
CA ALA A 118 -11.74 0.66 -15.20
C ALA A 118 -10.94 -0.27 -16.13
N GLY A 119 -10.76 -1.53 -15.74
CA GLY A 119 -10.19 -2.61 -16.56
C GLY A 119 -11.20 -3.68 -16.99
N VAL A 120 -12.50 -3.47 -16.76
CA VAL A 120 -13.58 -4.39 -17.16
C VAL A 120 -14.72 -3.61 -17.82
N ASP A 121 -14.40 -2.84 -18.86
CA ASP A 121 -15.39 -2.44 -19.88
C ASP A 121 -14.72 -2.16 -21.25
N THR A 122 -13.87 -3.09 -21.69
CA THR A 122 -13.53 -3.23 -23.12
C THR A 122 -13.41 -4.70 -23.51
N SER A 123 -14.34 -5.53 -23.00
CA SER A 123 -14.49 -6.93 -23.44
C SER A 123 -15.96 -7.41 -23.43
N ASP A 124 -16.95 -6.51 -23.51
CA ASP A 124 -18.36 -6.90 -23.64
C ASP A 124 -19.02 -6.31 -24.90
N HIS A 125 -18.29 -6.33 -26.01
CA HIS A 125 -18.88 -6.16 -27.33
C HIS A 125 -18.33 -7.07 -28.43
N GLU A 126 -18.16 -8.36 -28.14
CA GLU A 126 -18.32 -9.40 -29.18
C GLU A 126 -19.22 -10.55 -28.69
N VAL A 127 -20.50 -10.21 -28.67
CA VAL A 127 -21.63 -11.05 -29.10
C VAL A 127 -21.23 -12.41 -29.68
N LYS A 128 -21.54 -13.47 -28.93
CA LYS A 128 -22.26 -14.67 -29.41
C LYS A 128 -21.91 -15.13 -30.85
N SER A 129 -20.92 -16.00 -31.00
CA SER A 129 -20.87 -16.93 -32.14
C SER A 129 -20.06 -18.20 -31.87
N ARG A 130 -20.74 -19.33 -32.13
CA ARG A 130 -20.25 -20.71 -32.30
C ARG A 130 -20.10 -21.59 -31.05
N LEU A 131 -21.24 -22.01 -30.54
CA LEU A 131 -21.48 -23.44 -30.35
C LEU A 131 -22.34 -23.93 -31.51
N PRO A 132 -21.88 -24.87 -32.35
CA PRO A 132 -22.78 -25.79 -33.01
C PRO A 132 -22.69 -27.15 -32.30
N SER A 133 -23.77 -27.49 -31.63
CA SER A 133 -24.19 -28.87 -31.48
C SER A 133 -24.38 -29.48 -32.87
N ILE A 134 -23.74 -30.61 -33.17
CA ILE A 134 -24.33 -31.59 -34.09
C ILE A 134 -24.10 -32.97 -33.45
N SER A 135 -25.19 -33.50 -32.90
CA SER A 135 -25.41 -34.94 -32.75
C SER A 135 -26.15 -35.39 -34.01
N SER A 136 -25.62 -36.43 -34.64
CA SER A 136 -26.34 -37.47 -35.37
C SER A 136 -25.34 -38.58 -35.71
#